data_AF-A0A9D9WQ41-F1
#
_entry.id   AF-A0A9D9WQ41-F1
#
_cell.length_a   1.000
_cell.length_b   1.000
_cell.length_c   1.000
_cell.angle_alpha   90.00
_cell.angle_beta   90.00
_cell.angle_gamma   90.00
#
_symmetry.space_group_name_H-M   'P 1'
#
loop_
_entity.id
_entity.type
_entity.pdbx_description
1 polymer ?
#
loop_
_entity_poly.entity_id
_entity_poly.type
_entity_poly.pdbx_seq_one_letter_code
_entity_poly.pdbx_strand_id
1 'polypeptide(L)'
;MKKIMPYVAAVFFTIFGAAVIALLMSYTFEALAYIFPGNFTAQVMGMTLFDIAAIAWLLAFIYLCKSVMQYAFAFIGFMFGLAGSLAMVAIDVMLGGQQMIEPPAWINNALVYGFIGAAVIHVILIYAYKLAGPEISADISLGIETAQITEEAMKQAESELLRERGALGKVIAPRLMNNVKRNLGLPVNGDVIDLPALDVNDLTQSTPLQMPAVRPMSFVERVRAAGRVLIHPESAVVMRQYESSAPTPPIATDPKPKDEEGAKPEDATFQSEGEGSHNDLRTTREA
;
A
#
# COMPACT_ATOMS: atom_id res chain seq x y z
N MET A 1 -0.04 -21.98 -54.25
CA MET A 1 -1.14 -22.36 -53.35
C MET A 1 -0.74 -22.56 -51.88
N LYS A 2 0.46 -23.09 -51.54
CA LYS A 2 0.88 -23.31 -50.14
C LYS A 2 0.92 -22.05 -49.24
N LYS A 3 1.07 -20.85 -49.81
CA LYS A 3 1.08 -19.59 -49.04
C LYS A 3 -0.30 -19.08 -48.63
N ILE A 4 -1.40 -19.56 -49.21
CA ILE A 4 -2.77 -19.05 -48.95
C ILE A 4 -3.42 -19.79 -47.78
N MET A 5 -3.12 -21.09 -47.63
CA MET A 5 -3.68 -21.96 -46.59
C MET A 5 -3.51 -21.43 -45.14
N PRO A 6 -2.34 -20.90 -44.71
CA PRO A 6 -2.21 -20.38 -43.35
C PRO A 6 -3.05 -19.13 -43.09
N TYR A 7 -3.22 -18.23 -44.08
CA TYR A 7 -4.08 -17.05 -43.91
C TYR A 7 -5.55 -17.44 -43.80
N VAL A 8 -5.99 -18.40 -44.62
CA VAL A 8 -7.37 -18.93 -44.54
C VAL A 8 -7.61 -19.55 -43.17
N ALA A 9 -6.68 -20.37 -42.68
CA ALA A 9 -6.77 -20.97 -41.35
C ALA A 9 -6.84 -19.91 -40.23
N ALA A 10 -6.03 -18.85 -40.32
CA ALA A 10 -6.05 -17.75 -39.35
C ALA A 10 -7.40 -17.03 -39.33
N VAL A 11 -7.97 -16.72 -40.51
CA VAL A 11 -9.29 -16.08 -40.61
C VAL A 11 -10.39 -16.96 -40.00
N PHE A 12 -10.42 -18.25 -40.34
CA PHE A 12 -11.39 -19.18 -39.74
C PHE A 12 -11.24 -19.27 -38.22
N PHE A 13 -10.01 -19.31 -37.71
CA PHE A 13 -9.75 -19.34 -36.28
C PHE A 13 -10.21 -18.06 -35.57
N THR A 14 -9.99 -16.89 -36.18
CA THR A 14 -10.49 -15.60 -35.65
C THR A 14 -12.02 -15.55 -35.62
N ILE A 15 -12.68 -15.98 -36.69
CA ILE A 15 -14.16 -16.02 -36.74
C ILE A 15 -14.70 -16.98 -35.68
N PHE A 16 -14.11 -18.17 -35.57
CA PHE A 16 -14.48 -19.15 -34.54
C PHE A 16 -14.31 -18.58 -33.14
N GLY A 17 -13.17 -17.95 -32.85
CA GLY A 17 -12.92 -17.29 -31.57
C GLY A 17 -13.93 -16.19 -31.25
N ALA A 18 -14.25 -15.33 -32.23
CA ALA A 18 -15.27 -14.30 -32.08
C ALA A 18 -16.66 -14.88 -31.82
N ALA A 19 -17.03 -15.96 -32.51
CA ALA A 19 -18.29 -16.66 -32.29
C ALA A 19 -18.38 -17.28 -30.89
N VAL A 20 -17.29 -17.90 -30.40
CA VAL A 20 -17.22 -18.44 -29.04
C VAL A 20 -17.35 -17.33 -28.00
N ILE A 21 -16.68 -16.18 -28.19
CA ILE A 21 -16.82 -15.04 -27.28
C ILE A 21 -18.26 -14.51 -27.27
N ALA A 22 -18.86 -14.32 -28.45
CA ALA A 22 -20.25 -13.86 -28.55
C ALA A 22 -21.23 -14.83 -27.87
N LEU A 23 -21.01 -16.14 -28.00
CA LEU A 23 -21.80 -17.18 -27.35
C LEU A 23 -21.63 -17.15 -25.81
N LEU A 24 -20.40 -17.00 -25.32
CA LEU A 24 -20.15 -16.86 -23.87
C LEU A 24 -20.86 -15.63 -23.31
N MET A 25 -20.75 -14.49 -24.00
CA MET A 25 -21.41 -13.25 -23.61
C MET A 25 -22.94 -13.38 -23.57
N SER A 26 -23.55 -14.11 -24.52
CA SER A 26 -25.00 -14.34 -24.48
C SER A 26 -25.42 -15.17 -23.27
N TYR A 27 -24.67 -16.22 -22.93
CA TYR A 27 -24.96 -17.03 -21.74
C TYR A 27 -24.73 -16.27 -20.43
N THR A 28 -23.67 -15.45 -20.36
CA THR A 28 -23.46 -14.58 -19.19
C THR A 28 -24.61 -13.59 -19.02
N PHE A 29 -25.13 -13.03 -20.13
CA PHE A 29 -26.27 -12.11 -20.09
C PHE A 29 -27.54 -12.79 -19.54
N GLU A 30 -27.84 -14.00 -20.00
CA GLU A 30 -28.97 -14.80 -19.51
C GLU A 30 -28.79 -15.18 -18.03
N ALA A 31 -27.60 -15.61 -17.64
CA ALA A 31 -27.28 -15.94 -16.24
C ALA A 31 -27.47 -14.72 -15.31
N LEU A 32 -27.09 -13.53 -15.75
CA LEU A 32 -27.26 -12.28 -14.99
C LEU A 32 -28.72 -11.84 -14.89
N ALA A 33 -29.59 -12.27 -15.81
CA ALA A 33 -31.02 -12.00 -15.72
C ALA A 33 -31.66 -12.68 -14.49
N TYR A 34 -31.09 -13.79 -13.99
CA TYR A 34 -31.51 -14.41 -12.74
C TYR A 34 -31.11 -13.59 -11.50
N ILE A 35 -29.94 -12.93 -11.53
CA ILE A 35 -29.44 -12.11 -10.41
C ILE A 35 -30.16 -10.75 -10.37
N PHE A 36 -30.33 -10.14 -11.55
CA PHE A 36 -30.86 -8.79 -11.71
C PHE A 36 -32.08 -8.79 -12.64
N PRO A 37 -33.22 -9.36 -12.20
CA PRO A 37 -34.42 -9.46 -13.03
C PRO A 37 -34.94 -8.06 -13.38
N GLY A 38 -35.14 -7.81 -14.68
CA GLY A 38 -35.67 -6.55 -15.19
C GLY A 38 -34.72 -5.34 -15.13
N ASN A 39 -33.46 -5.53 -14.70
CA ASN A 39 -32.47 -4.45 -14.64
C ASN A 39 -31.38 -4.63 -15.71
N PHE A 40 -31.67 -4.15 -16.92
CA PHE A 40 -30.76 -4.21 -18.07
C PHE A 40 -29.38 -3.60 -17.77
N THR A 41 -29.34 -2.46 -17.06
CA THR A 41 -28.08 -1.78 -16.72
C THR A 41 -27.19 -2.66 -15.84
N ALA A 42 -27.76 -3.29 -14.81
CA ALA A 42 -27.01 -4.20 -13.94
C ALA A 42 -26.50 -5.43 -14.69
N GLN A 43 -27.27 -5.96 -15.65
CA GLN A 43 -26.84 -7.08 -16.50
C GLN A 43 -25.66 -6.69 -17.41
N VAL A 44 -25.70 -5.50 -18.04
CA VAL A 44 -24.58 -5.01 -18.86
C VAL A 44 -23.32 -4.75 -18.02
N MET A 45 -23.49 -4.17 -16.83
CA MET A 45 -22.37 -3.96 -15.90
C MET A 45 -21.80 -5.29 -15.40
N GLY A 46 -22.64 -6.30 -15.19
CA GLY A 46 -22.19 -7.64 -14.83
C GLY A 46 -21.45 -8.35 -15.93
N MET A 47 -21.92 -8.26 -17.18
CA MET A 47 -21.20 -8.79 -18.35
C MET A 47 -19.83 -8.13 -18.48
N THR A 48 -19.74 -6.84 -18.19
CA THR A 48 -18.47 -6.11 -18.18
C THR A 48 -17.48 -6.70 -17.19
N LEU A 49 -17.98 -7.21 -16.06
CA LEU A 49 -17.18 -7.74 -14.96
C LEU A 49 -16.59 -9.13 -15.22
N PHE A 50 -17.14 -9.88 -16.17
CA PHE A 50 -16.68 -11.23 -16.51
C PHE A 50 -16.05 -11.26 -17.90
N ASP A 51 -16.86 -11.10 -18.95
CA ASP A 51 -16.42 -11.25 -20.34
C ASP A 51 -15.50 -10.10 -20.77
N ILE A 52 -15.93 -8.84 -20.58
CA ILE A 52 -15.11 -7.68 -20.96
C ILE A 52 -13.88 -7.58 -20.06
N ALA A 53 -14.01 -7.90 -18.77
CA ALA A 53 -12.89 -7.93 -17.85
C ALA A 53 -11.83 -8.96 -18.26
N ALA A 54 -12.23 -10.17 -18.67
CA ALA A 54 -11.29 -11.17 -19.18
C ALA A 54 -10.53 -10.64 -20.41
N ILE A 55 -11.24 -10.04 -21.37
CA ILE A 55 -10.61 -9.45 -22.55
C ILE A 55 -9.71 -8.28 -22.17
N ALA A 56 -10.14 -7.40 -21.27
CA ALA A 56 -9.36 -6.25 -20.81
C ALA A 56 -8.08 -6.68 -20.10
N TRP A 57 -8.14 -7.69 -19.25
CA TRP A 57 -6.97 -8.26 -18.59
C TRP A 57 -6.04 -8.97 -19.57
N LEU A 58 -6.58 -9.67 -20.57
CA LEU A 58 -5.78 -10.28 -21.64
C LEU A 58 -5.06 -9.21 -22.47
N LEU A 59 -5.75 -8.11 -22.82
CA LEU A 59 -5.13 -6.99 -23.52
C LEU A 59 -4.08 -6.29 -22.65
N ALA A 60 -4.35 -6.13 -21.36
CA ALA A 60 -3.36 -5.60 -20.42
C ALA A 60 -2.11 -6.50 -20.37
N PHE A 61 -2.31 -7.82 -20.30
CA PHE A 61 -1.25 -8.82 -20.33
C PHE A 61 -0.39 -8.71 -21.59
N ILE A 62 -1.00 -8.56 -22.77
CA ILE A 62 -0.26 -8.53 -24.04
C ILE A 62 0.43 -7.17 -24.28
N TYR A 63 -0.24 -6.05 -23.98
CA TYR A 63 0.18 -4.74 -24.47
C TYR A 63 0.55 -3.71 -23.39
N LEU A 64 0.08 -3.85 -22.15
CA LEU A 64 0.28 -2.82 -21.11
C LEU A 64 1.30 -3.21 -20.03
N CYS A 65 1.57 -4.50 -19.86
CA CYS A 65 2.50 -4.98 -18.84
C CYS A 65 3.94 -4.54 -19.14
N LYS A 66 4.59 -3.91 -18.15
CA LYS A 66 6.01 -3.51 -18.20
C LYS A 66 6.88 -4.24 -17.18
N SER A 67 6.28 -4.91 -16.20
CA SER A 67 6.98 -5.64 -15.13
C SER A 67 6.45 -7.06 -14.99
N VAL A 68 7.28 -7.96 -14.46
CA VAL A 68 6.91 -9.38 -14.23
C VAL A 68 5.68 -9.49 -13.32
N MET A 69 5.57 -8.63 -12.29
CA MET A 69 4.42 -8.61 -11.39
C MET A 69 3.14 -8.15 -12.09
N GLN A 70 3.23 -7.18 -13.02
CA GLN A 70 2.09 -6.79 -13.84
C GLN A 70 1.60 -7.94 -14.73
N TYR A 71 2.51 -8.71 -15.33
CA TYR A 71 2.14 -9.92 -16.08
C TYR A 71 1.43 -10.94 -15.19
N ALA A 72 1.90 -11.17 -13.96
CA ALA A 72 1.27 -12.08 -13.03
C ALA A 72 -0.16 -11.63 -12.66
N PHE A 73 -0.35 -10.37 -12.27
CA PHE A 73 -1.67 -9.85 -11.91
C PHE A 73 -2.63 -9.82 -13.10
N ALA A 74 -2.17 -9.44 -14.29
CA ALA A 74 -2.99 -9.44 -15.49
C ALA A 74 -3.42 -10.86 -15.88
N PHE A 75 -2.52 -11.84 -15.76
CA PHE A 75 -2.86 -13.23 -16.01
C PHE A 75 -3.88 -13.78 -15.00
N ILE A 76 -3.71 -13.47 -13.70
CA ILE A 76 -4.68 -13.85 -12.66
C ILE A 76 -6.05 -13.22 -12.95
N GLY A 77 -6.09 -11.93 -13.30
CA GLY A 77 -7.33 -11.24 -13.67
C GLY A 77 -8.01 -11.86 -14.88
N PHE A 78 -7.24 -12.20 -15.91
CA PHE A 78 -7.75 -12.91 -17.09
C PHE A 78 -8.34 -14.28 -16.71
N MET A 79 -7.60 -15.09 -15.95
CA MET A 79 -8.05 -16.42 -15.53
C MET A 79 -9.32 -16.35 -14.68
N PHE A 80 -9.40 -15.35 -13.80
CA PHE A 80 -10.55 -15.16 -12.93
C PHE A 80 -11.79 -14.72 -13.72
N GLY A 81 -11.65 -13.75 -14.64
CA GLY A 81 -12.74 -13.32 -15.52
C GLY A 81 -13.23 -14.46 -16.44
N LEU A 82 -12.29 -15.23 -17.01
CA LEU A 82 -12.61 -16.38 -17.85
C LEU A 82 -13.31 -17.49 -17.05
N ALA A 83 -12.78 -17.84 -15.86
CA ALA A 83 -13.39 -18.85 -15.00
C ALA A 83 -14.79 -18.43 -14.53
N GLY A 84 -15.00 -17.15 -14.22
CA GLY A 84 -16.31 -16.60 -13.89
C GLY A 84 -17.30 -16.73 -15.06
N SER A 85 -16.87 -16.36 -16.27
CA SER A 85 -17.69 -16.48 -17.49
C SER A 85 -18.07 -17.95 -17.76
N LEU A 86 -17.11 -18.87 -17.66
CA LEU A 86 -17.34 -20.31 -17.83
C LEU A 86 -18.25 -20.89 -16.74
N ALA A 87 -18.15 -20.42 -15.50
CA ALA A 87 -19.02 -20.85 -14.42
C ALA A 87 -20.47 -20.40 -14.65
N MET A 88 -20.69 -19.19 -15.15
CA MET A 88 -22.02 -18.69 -15.52
C MET A 88 -22.64 -19.54 -16.63
N VAL A 89 -21.88 -19.84 -17.69
CA VAL A 89 -22.31 -20.73 -18.77
C VAL A 89 -22.64 -22.12 -18.25
N ALA A 90 -21.81 -22.68 -17.37
CA ALA A 90 -22.06 -24.00 -16.79
C ALA A 90 -23.37 -24.03 -15.99
N ILE A 91 -23.64 -22.98 -15.20
CA ILE A 91 -24.90 -22.85 -14.44
C ILE A 91 -26.10 -22.77 -15.37
N ASP A 92 -26.02 -21.95 -16.41
CA ASP A 92 -27.12 -21.78 -17.36
C ASP A 92 -27.45 -23.08 -18.13
N VAL A 93 -26.41 -23.78 -18.59
CA VAL A 93 -26.54 -25.10 -19.22
C VAL A 93 -27.11 -26.14 -18.24
N MET A 94 -26.70 -26.11 -16.96
CA MET A 94 -27.24 -27.01 -15.93
C MET A 94 -28.71 -26.74 -15.60
N LEU A 95 -29.15 -25.49 -15.69
CA LEU A 95 -30.57 -25.12 -15.59
C LEU A 95 -31.36 -25.50 -16.85
N GLY A 96 -30.68 -26.05 -17.87
CA GLY A 96 -31.28 -26.62 -19.07
C GLY A 96 -31.87 -25.59 -20.03
N GLY A 97 -31.46 -24.33 -19.93
CA GLY A 97 -32.08 -23.21 -20.65
C GLY A 97 -33.57 -23.03 -20.32
N GLN A 98 -34.08 -23.72 -19.31
CA GLN A 98 -35.44 -23.53 -18.82
C GLN A 98 -35.40 -22.30 -17.92
N GLN A 99 -36.17 -21.27 -18.30
CA GLN A 99 -36.49 -20.16 -17.41
C GLN A 99 -37.34 -20.71 -16.26
N MET A 100 -36.71 -21.42 -15.32
CA MET A 100 -37.36 -21.86 -14.11
C MET A 100 -37.79 -20.61 -13.37
N ILE A 101 -39.07 -20.57 -13.00
CA ILE A 101 -39.68 -19.44 -12.29
C ILE A 101 -38.94 -19.18 -10.97
N GLU A 102 -38.32 -20.21 -10.37
CA GLU A 102 -37.43 -20.10 -9.22
C GLU A 102 -36.23 -21.08 -9.35
N PRO A 103 -34.99 -20.59 -9.56
CA PRO A 103 -33.81 -21.45 -9.50
C PRO A 103 -33.59 -21.96 -8.07
N PRO A 104 -33.03 -23.18 -7.89
CA PRO A 104 -32.64 -23.69 -6.58
C PRO A 104 -31.84 -22.67 -5.76
N ALA A 105 -32.15 -22.54 -4.46
CA ALA A 105 -31.56 -21.51 -3.60
C ALA A 105 -30.02 -21.52 -3.58
N TRP A 106 -29.40 -22.68 -3.73
CA TRP A 106 -27.93 -22.79 -3.76
C TRP A 106 -27.32 -22.15 -5.02
N ILE A 107 -28.01 -22.20 -6.17
CA ILE A 107 -27.57 -21.56 -7.42
C ILE A 107 -27.64 -20.05 -7.27
N ASN A 108 -28.76 -19.54 -6.78
CA ASN A 108 -28.93 -18.10 -6.56
C ASN A 108 -27.84 -17.55 -5.61
N ASN A 109 -27.58 -18.24 -4.50
CA ASN A 109 -26.51 -17.86 -3.59
C ASN A 109 -25.13 -17.91 -4.26
N ALA A 110 -24.83 -18.96 -5.04
CA ALA A 110 -23.56 -19.08 -5.75
C ALA A 110 -23.37 -17.95 -6.78
N LEU A 111 -24.42 -17.59 -7.51
CA LEU A 111 -24.42 -16.49 -8.48
C LEU A 111 -24.17 -15.13 -7.80
N VAL A 112 -24.89 -14.83 -6.72
CA VAL A 112 -24.75 -13.57 -5.98
C VAL A 112 -23.37 -13.45 -5.34
N TYR A 113 -22.91 -14.48 -4.62
CA TYR A 113 -21.59 -14.45 -3.98
C TYR A 113 -20.45 -14.48 -5.01
N GLY A 114 -20.63 -15.23 -6.10
CA GLY A 114 -19.69 -15.23 -7.22
C GLY A 114 -19.56 -13.85 -7.85
N PHE A 115 -20.67 -13.16 -8.07
CA PHE A 115 -20.69 -11.79 -8.58
C PHE A 115 -19.97 -10.80 -7.64
N ILE A 116 -20.33 -10.79 -6.35
CA ILE A 116 -19.73 -9.89 -5.37
C ILE A 116 -18.23 -10.17 -5.23
N GLY A 117 -17.86 -11.44 -5.09
CA GLY A 117 -16.47 -11.88 -4.97
C GLY A 117 -15.66 -11.47 -6.20
N ALA A 118 -16.23 -11.67 -7.39
CA ALA A 118 -15.60 -11.25 -8.62
C ALA A 118 -15.36 -9.74 -8.65
N ALA A 119 -16.34 -8.93 -8.25
CA ALA A 119 -16.19 -7.48 -8.28
C ALA A 119 -15.07 -7.01 -7.34
N VAL A 120 -15.03 -7.54 -6.12
CA VAL A 120 -13.98 -7.23 -5.14
C VAL A 120 -12.60 -7.62 -5.65
N ILE A 121 -12.47 -8.84 -6.20
CA ILE A 121 -11.19 -9.34 -6.71
C ILE A 121 -10.68 -8.48 -7.87
N HIS A 122 -11.55 -8.08 -8.80
CA HIS A 122 -11.15 -7.21 -9.91
C HIS A 122 -10.63 -5.86 -9.42
N VAL A 123 -11.30 -5.24 -8.44
CA VAL A 123 -10.85 -3.97 -7.86
C VAL A 123 -9.47 -4.14 -7.20
N ILE A 124 -9.28 -5.18 -6.38
CA ILE A 124 -8.00 -5.47 -5.74
C ILE A 124 -6.90 -5.66 -6.78
N LEU A 125 -7.18 -6.42 -7.85
CA LEU A 125 -6.23 -6.68 -8.92
C LEU A 125 -5.86 -5.40 -9.69
N ILE A 126 -6.81 -4.49 -9.94
CA ILE A 126 -6.52 -3.21 -10.59
C ILE A 126 -5.53 -2.40 -9.74
N TYR A 127 -5.76 -2.29 -8.43
CA TYR A 127 -4.84 -1.59 -7.53
C TYR A 127 -3.48 -2.29 -7.48
N ALA A 128 -3.45 -3.61 -7.32
CA ALA A 128 -2.21 -4.39 -7.31
C ALA A 128 -1.41 -4.24 -8.62
N TYR A 129 -2.09 -4.26 -9.76
CA TYR A 129 -1.49 -4.06 -11.09
C TYR A 129 -0.85 -2.67 -11.22
N LYS A 130 -1.54 -1.63 -10.73
CA LYS A 130 -1.02 -0.26 -10.73
C LYS A 130 0.21 -0.14 -9.82
N LEU A 131 0.14 -0.67 -8.60
CA LEU A 131 1.25 -0.66 -7.64
C LEU A 131 2.47 -1.45 -8.14
N ALA A 132 2.26 -2.48 -8.96
CA ALA A 132 3.33 -3.25 -9.60
C ALA A 132 4.03 -2.51 -10.76
N GLY A 133 3.69 -1.24 -11.01
CA GLY A 133 4.36 -0.42 -12.02
C GLY A 133 5.85 -0.24 -11.71
N PRO A 134 6.73 -0.25 -12.73
CA PRO A 134 8.17 -0.12 -12.52
C PRO A 134 8.57 1.21 -11.86
N GLU A 135 7.83 2.30 -12.11
CA GLU A 135 8.09 3.60 -11.47
C GLU A 135 7.78 3.58 -9.98
N ILE A 136 6.63 3.03 -9.60
CA ILE A 136 6.26 2.86 -8.18
C ILE A 136 7.22 1.90 -7.49
N SER A 137 7.68 0.86 -8.19
CA SER A 137 8.66 -0.08 -7.65
C SER A 137 9.98 0.62 -7.34
N ALA A 138 10.44 1.51 -8.22
CA ALA A 138 11.65 2.30 -8.02
C ALA A 138 11.48 3.28 -6.84
N ASP A 139 10.35 3.98 -6.76
CA ASP A 139 10.05 4.91 -5.67
C ASP A 139 9.95 4.19 -4.32
N ILE A 140 9.37 2.99 -4.29
CA ILE A 140 9.31 2.16 -3.08
C ILE A 140 10.71 1.71 -2.67
N SER A 141 11.53 1.25 -3.61
CA SER A 141 12.92 0.86 -3.30
C SER A 141 13.71 2.03 -2.72
N LEU A 142 13.61 3.23 -3.32
CA LEU A 142 14.24 4.44 -2.78
C LEU A 142 13.68 4.83 -1.41
N GLY A 143 12.37 4.71 -1.22
CA GLY A 143 11.72 4.98 0.07
C GLY A 143 12.16 4.03 1.17
N ILE A 144 12.31 2.73 0.86
CA ILE A 144 12.81 1.72 1.81
C ILE A 144 14.26 2.01 2.17
N GLU A 145 15.12 2.31 1.20
CA GLU A 145 16.52 2.67 1.45
C GLU A 145 16.61 3.94 2.31
N THR A 146 15.80 4.97 2.00
CA THR A 146 15.76 6.21 2.77
C THR A 146 15.28 5.98 4.21
N ALA A 147 14.27 5.13 4.41
CA ALA A 147 13.78 4.76 5.73
C ALA A 147 14.86 4.02 6.54
N GLN A 148 15.58 3.10 5.91
CA GLN A 148 16.69 2.38 6.56
C GLN A 148 17.84 3.31 6.94
N ILE A 149 18.21 4.25 6.07
CA ILE A 149 19.23 5.26 6.36
C ILE A 149 18.78 6.16 7.53
N THR A 150 17.51 6.56 7.55
CA THR A 150 16.95 7.40 8.60
C THR A 150 16.94 6.67 9.94
N GLU A 151 16.56 5.40 9.96
CA GLU A 151 16.56 4.56 11.15
C GLU A 151 17.99 4.41 11.72
N GLU A 152 18.98 4.13 10.86
CA GLU A 152 20.37 4.00 11.30
C GLU A 152 20.95 5.34 11.77
N ALA A 153 20.59 6.46 11.12
CA ALA A 153 20.98 7.79 11.57
C ALA A 153 20.36 8.14 12.94
N MET A 154 19.08 7.78 13.17
CA MET A 154 18.43 7.97 14.47
C MET A 154 19.12 7.17 15.57
N LYS A 155 19.46 5.90 15.29
CA LYS A 155 20.18 5.04 16.22
C LYS A 155 21.57 5.58 16.56
N GLN A 156 22.28 6.12 15.56
CA GLN A 156 23.56 6.79 15.78
C GLN A 156 23.39 8.03 16.67
N ALA A 157 22.42 8.90 16.37
CA ALA A 157 22.13 10.08 17.18
C ALA A 157 21.75 9.74 18.63
N GLU A 158 20.97 8.68 18.85
CA GLU A 158 20.64 8.20 20.19
C GLU A 158 21.89 7.73 20.95
N SER A 159 22.78 7.00 20.27
CA SER A 159 24.04 6.55 20.86
C SER A 159 24.94 7.71 21.29
N GLU A 160 24.97 8.79 20.50
CA GLU A 160 25.70 10.02 20.84
C GLU A 160 25.06 10.75 22.02
N LEU A 161 23.73 10.89 22.03
CA LEU A 161 23.00 11.49 23.14
C LEU A 161 23.21 10.72 24.44
N LEU A 162 23.23 9.38 24.41
CA LEU A 162 23.52 8.55 25.58
C LEU A 162 24.95 8.77 26.08
N ARG A 163 25.92 8.88 25.16
CA ARG A 163 27.32 9.18 25.49
C ARG A 163 27.45 10.55 26.16
N GLU A 164 26.81 11.58 25.60
CA GLU A 164 26.82 12.94 26.15
C GLU A 164 26.10 13.01 27.50
N ARG A 165 24.96 12.34 27.66
CA ARG A 165 24.28 12.22 28.96
C ARG A 165 25.19 11.58 30.00
N GLY A 166 25.94 10.54 29.65
CA GLY A 166 26.92 9.93 30.53
C GLY A 166 28.05 10.90 30.92
N ALA A 167 28.56 11.67 29.96
CA ALA A 167 29.58 12.69 30.21
C ALA A 167 29.05 13.82 31.12
N LEU A 168 27.85 14.34 30.84
CA LEU A 168 27.22 15.39 31.61
C LEU A 168 26.86 14.92 33.03
N GLY A 169 26.38 13.68 33.16
CA GLY A 169 26.13 13.02 34.45
C GLY A 169 27.38 12.94 35.32
N LYS A 170 28.56 12.64 34.74
CA LYS A 170 29.84 12.64 35.48
C LYS A 170 30.22 14.02 36.02
N VAL A 171 29.81 15.11 35.36
CA VAL A 171 30.09 16.48 35.81
C VAL A 171 29.07 16.96 36.85
N ILE A 172 27.79 16.66 36.66
CA ILE A 172 26.70 17.16 37.49
C ILE A 172 26.52 16.33 38.76
N ALA A 173 26.61 14.99 38.68
CA ALA A 173 26.32 14.10 39.81
C ALA A 173 27.20 14.37 41.04
N PRO A 174 28.53 14.60 40.93
CA PRO A 174 29.36 14.97 42.08
C PRO A 174 28.93 16.30 42.71
N ARG A 175 28.52 17.28 41.90
CA ARG A 175 28.08 18.60 42.39
C ARG A 175 26.75 18.51 43.14
N LEU A 176 25.78 17.78 42.59
CA LEU A 176 24.50 17.51 43.27
C LEU A 176 24.73 16.72 44.56
N MET A 177 25.54 15.65 44.50
CA MET A 177 25.85 14.83 45.68
C MET A 177 26.56 15.65 46.77
N ASN A 178 27.53 16.50 46.41
CA ASN A 178 28.19 17.38 47.37
C ASN A 178 27.24 18.42 47.97
N ASN A 179 26.34 19.00 47.17
CA ASN A 179 25.30 19.90 47.68
C ASN A 179 24.36 19.22 48.66
N VAL A 180 23.90 17.99 48.34
CA VAL A 180 23.03 17.20 49.21
C VAL A 180 23.77 16.82 50.49
N LYS A 181 25.00 16.31 50.41
CA LYS A 181 25.84 16.00 51.59
C LYS A 181 26.01 17.22 52.49
N ARG A 182 26.34 18.37 51.91
CA ARG A 182 26.46 19.64 52.64
C ARG A 182 25.16 20.05 53.33
N ASN A 183 24.02 19.95 52.65
CA ASN A 183 22.72 20.30 53.22
C ASN A 183 22.28 19.34 54.34
N LEU A 184 22.73 18.08 54.29
CA LEU A 184 22.46 17.08 55.32
C LEU A 184 23.46 17.11 56.48
N GLY A 185 24.43 18.04 56.49
CA GLY A 185 25.49 18.09 57.50
C GLY A 185 26.44 16.89 57.45
N LEU A 186 26.45 16.16 56.33
CA LEU A 186 27.32 15.00 56.12
C LEU A 186 28.69 15.43 55.61
N PRO A 187 29.76 14.71 55.97
CA PRO A 187 31.11 15.03 55.55
C PRO A 187 31.19 15.02 54.03
N VAL A 188 31.64 16.13 53.47
CA VAL A 188 32.03 16.20 52.06
C VAL A 188 33.47 15.68 51.99
N ASN A 189 33.78 14.81 51.03
CA ASN A 189 35.10 14.17 50.94
C ASN A 189 36.23 15.20 51.04
N GLY A 190 37.04 15.08 52.10
CA GLY A 190 38.10 16.03 52.45
C GLY A 190 37.90 16.75 53.80
N ASP A 191 36.69 16.70 54.36
CA ASP A 191 36.37 17.29 55.67
C ASP A 191 36.39 16.20 56.75
N VAL A 192 37.32 16.31 57.71
CA VAL A 192 37.44 15.39 58.83
C VAL A 192 36.43 15.82 59.89
N ILE A 193 35.33 15.08 60.03
CA ILE A 193 34.38 15.34 61.11
C ILE A 193 34.94 14.74 62.39
N ASP A 194 35.36 15.62 63.29
CA ASP A 194 35.58 15.30 64.70
C ASP A 194 34.19 15.36 65.37
N LEU A 195 33.56 14.19 65.53
CA LEU A 195 32.26 14.08 66.19
C LEU A 195 32.44 14.19 67.71
N PRO A 196 31.89 15.22 68.38
CA PRO A 196 31.79 15.17 69.83
C PRO A 196 30.81 14.05 70.20
N ALA A 197 31.22 13.19 71.14
CA ALA A 197 30.42 12.08 71.63
C ALA A 197 29.06 12.58 72.14
N LEU A 198 27.98 12.08 71.55
CA LEU A 198 26.61 12.44 71.92
C LEU A 198 26.23 11.70 73.22
N ASP A 199 25.93 12.47 74.27
CA ASP A 199 25.45 11.95 75.55
C ASP A 199 24.03 11.38 75.39
N VAL A 200 23.81 10.17 75.92
CA VAL A 200 22.70 9.26 75.62
C VAL A 200 21.44 9.58 76.44
N ASN A 201 21.42 10.68 77.17
CA ASN A 201 20.38 10.98 78.16
C ASN A 201 19.17 11.79 77.64
N ASP A 202 19.18 12.24 76.38
CA ASP A 202 18.12 13.13 75.86
C ASP A 202 17.11 12.43 74.91
N LEU A 203 16.69 11.22 75.27
CA LEU A 203 15.74 10.40 74.49
C LEU A 203 14.28 10.45 74.98
N THR A 204 13.87 11.47 75.73
CA THR A 204 12.53 11.47 76.38
C THR A 204 11.50 12.48 75.85
N GLN A 205 11.71 13.11 74.69
CA GLN A 205 10.64 13.86 74.01
C GLN A 205 10.31 13.28 72.63
N SER A 206 9.66 12.11 72.63
CA SER A 206 8.91 11.64 71.47
C SER A 206 7.58 12.40 71.37
N THR A 207 7.58 13.48 70.59
CA THR A 207 6.32 14.07 70.10
C THR A 207 5.73 13.09 69.10
N PRO A 208 4.51 12.56 69.30
CA PRO A 208 3.92 11.63 68.34
C PRO A 208 3.69 12.37 67.02
N LEU A 209 4.37 11.93 65.96
CA LEU A 209 4.11 12.37 64.59
C LEU A 209 2.67 12.02 64.23
N GLN A 210 1.80 13.02 64.29
CA GLN A 210 0.42 12.92 63.86
C GLN A 210 0.40 12.80 62.34
N MET A 211 0.44 11.57 61.83
CA MET A 211 0.31 11.32 60.40
C MET A 211 -1.08 11.80 59.94
N PRO A 212 -1.16 12.64 58.90
CA PRO A 212 -2.43 13.06 58.35
C PRO A 212 -3.22 11.83 57.88
N ALA A 213 -4.49 11.75 58.28
CA ALA A 213 -5.36 10.64 57.92
C ALA A 213 -5.47 10.52 56.39
N VAL A 214 -4.83 9.50 55.83
CA VAL A 214 -4.94 9.15 54.41
C VAL A 214 -6.35 8.63 54.18
N ARG A 215 -7.23 9.47 53.61
CA ARG A 215 -8.54 9.01 53.14
C ARG A 215 -8.32 8.02 51.99
N PRO A 216 -8.86 6.79 52.06
CA PRO A 216 -8.79 5.87 50.93
C PRO A 216 -9.63 6.44 49.78
N MET A 217 -8.96 6.90 48.73
CA MET A 217 -9.64 7.30 47.49
C MET A 217 -10.27 6.07 46.84
N SER A 218 -11.55 6.19 46.50
CA SER A 218 -12.24 5.16 45.73
C SER A 218 -11.64 5.04 44.32
N PHE A 219 -11.77 3.86 43.70
CA PHE A 219 -11.32 3.66 42.32
C PHE A 219 -11.93 4.68 41.35
N VAL A 220 -13.18 5.09 41.60
CA VAL A 220 -13.90 6.08 40.79
C VAL A 220 -13.27 7.48 40.90
N GLU A 221 -12.80 7.88 42.08
CA GLU A 221 -12.10 9.17 42.27
C GLU A 221 -10.73 9.18 41.60
N ARG A 222 -10.01 8.05 41.60
CA ARG A 222 -8.72 7.92 40.89
C ARG A 222 -8.89 8.03 39.37
N VAL A 223 -9.91 7.39 38.81
CA VAL A 223 -10.20 7.47 37.37
C VAL A 223 -10.65 8.88 36.98
N ARG A 224 -11.47 9.54 37.82
CA ARG A 224 -11.89 10.94 37.57
C ARG A 224 -10.73 11.93 37.64
N ALA A 225 -9.79 11.76 38.57
CA ALA A 225 -8.61 12.60 38.67
C ALA A 225 -7.67 12.41 37.46
N ALA A 226 -7.48 11.17 37.00
CA ALA A 226 -6.66 10.87 35.82
C ALA A 226 -7.29 11.38 34.51
N GLY A 227 -8.62 11.25 34.35
CA GLY A 227 -9.33 11.71 33.16
C GLY A 227 -9.34 13.23 32.97
N ARG A 228 -9.15 14.00 34.05
CA ARG A 228 -9.11 15.47 33.98
C ARG A 228 -7.76 16.04 33.50
N VAL A 229 -6.71 15.22 33.49
CA VAL A 229 -5.35 15.62 33.04
C VAL A 229 -5.20 15.48 31.52
N LEU A 230 -6.05 14.68 30.86
CA LEU A 230 -5.92 14.37 29.43
C LEU A 230 -6.72 15.29 28.50
N ILE A 231 -7.48 16.25 29.04
CA ILE A 231 -8.25 17.21 28.23
C ILE A 231 -7.76 18.62 28.54
N HIS A 232 -6.54 18.92 28.09
CA HIS A 232 -6.11 20.31 27.96
C HIS A 232 -6.73 20.88 26.68
N PRO A 233 -7.51 21.97 26.73
CA PRO A 233 -8.19 22.54 25.56
C PRO A 233 -7.25 23.18 24.51
N GLU A 234 -5.93 23.19 24.75
CA GLU A 234 -4.96 23.78 23.82
C GLU A 234 -4.53 22.86 22.67
N SER A 235 -4.72 21.54 22.76
CA SER A 235 -4.34 20.61 21.69
C SER A 235 -5.30 20.61 20.50
N ALA A 236 -6.50 21.18 20.63
CA ALA A 236 -7.46 21.31 19.53
C ALA A 236 -7.13 22.46 18.55
N VAL A 237 -6.25 23.39 18.92
CA VAL A 237 -5.91 24.55 18.07
C VAL A 237 -4.82 24.22 17.04
N VAL A 238 -3.95 23.24 17.32
CA VAL A 238 -2.79 22.92 16.47
C VAL A 238 -3.18 22.12 15.21
N MET A 239 -4.26 21.34 15.26
CA MET A 239 -4.74 20.56 14.09
C MET A 239 -5.34 21.44 12.97
N ARG A 240 -5.81 22.66 13.26
CA ARG A 240 -6.38 23.56 12.24
C ARG A 240 -5.34 24.31 11.41
N GLN A 241 -4.09 24.34 11.84
CA GLN A 241 -3.04 25.13 11.18
C GLN A 241 -2.32 24.35 10.06
N TYR A 242 -2.43 23.01 10.05
CA TYR A 242 -1.88 22.17 8.98
C TYR A 242 -2.79 22.09 7.73
N GLU A 243 -4.09 22.37 7.85
CA GLU A 243 -5.01 22.40 6.70
C GLU A 243 -4.89 23.69 5.85
N SER A 244 -4.26 24.74 6.39
CA SER A 244 -4.08 26.03 5.70
C SER A 244 -2.78 26.14 4.88
N SER A 245 -1.94 25.09 4.88
CA SER A 245 -0.58 25.13 4.30
C SER A 245 -0.41 24.24 3.06
N ALA A 246 -1.51 23.85 2.40
CA ALA A 246 -1.41 23.12 1.14
C ALA A 246 -0.77 24.01 0.06
N PRO A 247 0.31 23.57 -0.60
CA PRO A 247 0.97 24.35 -1.65
C PRO A 247 0.00 24.61 -2.79
N THR A 248 -0.13 25.88 -3.17
CA THR A 248 -0.91 26.32 -4.33
C THR A 248 -0.36 25.62 -5.57
N PRO A 249 -1.19 24.96 -6.40
CA PRO A 249 -0.73 24.34 -7.63
C PRO A 249 -0.11 25.41 -8.55
N PRO A 250 0.97 25.09 -9.28
CA PRO A 250 1.59 26.03 -10.20
C PRO A 250 0.55 26.50 -11.22
N ILE A 251 0.45 27.83 -11.35
CA ILE A 251 -0.37 28.50 -12.35
C ILE A 251 0.03 27.96 -13.72
N ALA A 252 -0.93 27.32 -14.41
CA ALA A 252 -0.78 26.90 -15.78
C ALA A 252 -0.41 28.12 -16.62
N THR A 253 0.81 28.12 -17.16
CA THR A 253 1.23 29.09 -18.16
C THR A 253 0.41 28.87 -19.42
N ASP A 254 -0.08 29.97 -19.99
CA ASP A 254 -0.94 29.99 -21.17
C ASP A 254 -0.39 29.11 -22.32
N PRO A 255 -1.26 28.39 -23.05
CA PRO A 255 -0.84 27.66 -24.22
C PRO A 255 -0.38 28.63 -25.30
N LYS A 256 0.90 28.52 -25.65
CA LYS A 256 1.56 29.20 -26.78
C LYS A 256 0.72 29.01 -28.06
N PRO A 257 0.49 30.06 -28.87
CA PRO A 257 -0.29 29.97 -30.09
C PRO A 257 0.34 28.95 -31.06
N LYS A 258 -0.54 28.17 -31.70
CA LYS A 258 -0.18 27.22 -32.77
C LYS A 258 0.27 28.02 -33.97
N ASP A 259 1.57 28.07 -34.18
CA ASP A 259 2.13 28.51 -35.45
C ASP A 259 1.83 27.42 -36.50
N GLU A 260 1.15 27.87 -37.54
CA GLU A 260 0.93 27.18 -38.79
C GLU A 260 2.28 26.84 -39.43
N GLU A 261 2.53 25.57 -39.70
CA GLU A 261 3.59 25.20 -40.64
C GLU A 261 3.14 23.98 -41.45
N GLY A 262 2.57 24.29 -42.62
CA GLY A 262 2.49 23.33 -43.70
C GLY A 262 3.82 23.25 -44.42
N ALA A 263 4.26 22.04 -44.76
CA ALA A 263 4.93 21.72 -46.02
C ALA A 263 5.25 20.23 -46.07
N LYS A 264 4.65 19.54 -47.05
CA LYS A 264 5.22 18.33 -47.65
C LYS A 264 6.55 18.69 -48.32
N PRO A 265 7.53 17.79 -48.29
CA PRO A 265 8.08 17.25 -49.55
C PRO A 265 8.14 15.70 -49.48
N GLU A 266 7.65 14.99 -50.47
CA GLU A 266 8.37 14.54 -51.67
C GLU A 266 9.46 13.50 -51.38
N ASP A 267 9.16 12.28 -51.83
CA ASP A 267 10.04 11.31 -52.49
C ASP A 267 11.51 11.25 -52.05
N ALA A 268 11.81 10.29 -51.17
CA ALA A 268 13.14 9.74 -51.02
C ALA A 268 13.15 8.27 -51.46
N THR A 269 13.64 8.09 -52.68
CA THR A 269 14.02 6.84 -53.33
C THR A 269 15.02 6.07 -52.46
N PHE A 270 14.66 4.89 -51.94
CA PHE A 270 15.59 4.02 -51.22
C PHE A 270 16.36 3.16 -52.23
N GLN A 271 17.59 3.56 -52.53
CA GLN A 271 18.57 2.77 -53.27
C GLN A 271 19.03 1.58 -52.41
N SER A 272 19.03 0.39 -53.02
CA SER A 272 19.74 -0.78 -52.52
C SER A 272 21.21 -0.73 -52.96
N GLU A 273 22.13 -0.72 -52.01
CA GLU A 273 23.52 -1.19 -52.15
C GLU A 273 23.83 -1.94 -50.84
N GLY A 274 24.24 -3.21 -50.85
CA GLY A 274 25.58 -3.64 -51.23
C GLY A 274 26.34 -3.94 -49.94
N GLU A 275 26.47 -5.21 -49.56
CA GLU A 275 27.74 -5.97 -49.62
C GLU A 275 28.82 -5.57 -48.61
N GLY A 276 29.34 -6.60 -47.91
CA GLY A 276 30.46 -6.54 -46.95
C GLY A 276 30.14 -7.40 -45.74
N SER A 277 30.39 -8.72 -45.70
CA SER A 277 31.67 -9.44 -45.83
C SER A 277 32.76 -8.94 -44.87
N HIS A 278 33.38 -9.90 -44.17
CA HIS A 278 34.45 -9.79 -43.16
C HIS A 278 33.99 -9.35 -41.76
N ASN A 279 34.38 -9.99 -40.65
CA ASN A 279 35.61 -10.76 -40.42
C ASN A 279 35.45 -11.72 -39.24
N ASP A 280 36.09 -12.89 -39.37
CA ASP A 280 36.62 -13.70 -38.27
C ASP A 280 37.35 -12.82 -37.24
N LEU A 281 37.35 -13.23 -35.96
CA LEU A 281 38.57 -13.31 -35.15
C LEU A 281 38.34 -13.95 -33.78
N ARG A 282 39.00 -15.10 -33.62
CA ARG A 282 39.86 -15.51 -32.50
C ARG A 282 39.27 -15.82 -31.12
N THR A 283 39.22 -17.13 -30.91
CA THR A 283 39.73 -17.85 -29.74
C THR A 283 41.10 -17.37 -29.21
N THR A 284 41.17 -17.21 -27.88
CA THR A 284 42.33 -17.43 -26.95
C THR A 284 41.72 -17.25 -25.55
N ARG A 285 41.58 -18.23 -24.65
CA ARG A 285 42.51 -19.21 -24.03
C ARG A 285 43.63 -18.56 -23.24
N GLU A 286 43.34 -18.24 -21.98
CA GLU A 286 44.23 -18.17 -20.81
C GLU A 286 43.32 -18.41 -19.59
N ALA A 287 43.72 -18.94 -18.44
CA ALA A 287 44.80 -19.78 -17.97
C ALA A 287 44.33 -20.27 -16.58
#